data_AF-A0A968TNH4-F1
#
_entry.id   AF-A0A968TNH4-F1
#
_cell.length_a   1.000
_cell.length_b   1.000
_cell.length_c   1.000
_cell.angle_alpha   90.00
_cell.angle_beta   90.00
_cell.angle_gamma   90.00
#
_symmetry.space_group_name_H-M   'P 1'
#
loop_
_entity.id
_entity.type
_entity.pdbx_description
1 polymer ?
#
loop_
_entity_poly.entity_id
_entity_poly.type
_entity_poly.pdbx_seq_one_letter_code
_entity_poly.pdbx_strand_id
1 'polypeptide(L)'
;MAFAGLKRYGQHALAEKIKSRWLKLNEKVFLSTGKMMEKYNVMDLSLTAGGGEYPAQDGFGWTNGVYRALKTSPASLSHLSFAE
;
A
#
# COMPACT_ATOMS: atom_id res chain seq x y z
N MET A 1 1.85 10.78 -1.10
CA MET A 1 1.47 12.07 -1.74
C MET A 1 0.54 11.89 -2.95
N ALA A 2 0.85 11.03 -3.92
CA ALA A 2 0.03 10.85 -5.13
C ALA A 2 -1.47 10.56 -4.88
N PHE A 3 -1.82 9.62 -4.00
CA PHE A 3 -3.22 9.30 -3.68
C PHE A 3 -4.04 10.54 -3.24
N ALA A 4 -3.52 11.29 -2.27
CA ALA A 4 -4.19 12.49 -1.76
C ALA A 4 -4.25 13.60 -2.81
N GLY A 5 -3.19 13.77 -3.60
CA GLY A 5 -3.17 14.72 -4.72
C GLY A 5 -4.25 14.40 -5.74
N LEU A 6 -4.30 13.17 -6.24
CA LEU A 6 -5.32 12.72 -7.19
C LEU A 6 -6.74 12.96 -6.67
N LYS A 7 -7.01 12.65 -5.39
CA LYS A 7 -8.32 12.95 -4.78
C LYS A 7 -8.66 14.44 -4.78
N ARG A 8 -7.69 15.32 -4.50
CA ARG A 8 -7.90 16.78 -4.46
C ARG A 8 -8.20 17.37 -5.83
N TYR A 9 -7.67 16.77 -6.90
CA TYR A 9 -7.87 17.20 -8.28
C TYR A 9 -8.97 16.41 -9.01
N GLY A 10 -9.88 15.75 -8.28
CA GLY A 10 -11.03 15.04 -8.86
C GLY A 10 -10.71 13.71 -9.55
N GLN A 11 -9.45 13.26 -9.53
CA GLN A 11 -8.99 12.01 -10.17
C GLN A 11 -9.25 10.78 -9.29
N HIS A 12 -10.48 10.62 -8.83
CA HIS A 12 -10.86 9.60 -7.83
C HIS A 12 -10.60 8.17 -8.30
N ALA A 13 -10.94 7.84 -9.55
CA ALA A 13 -10.73 6.50 -10.10
C ALA A 13 -9.24 6.12 -10.14
N LEU A 14 -8.37 7.05 -10.53
CA LEU A 14 -6.93 6.82 -10.55
C LEU A 14 -6.37 6.72 -9.13
N ALA A 15 -6.88 7.52 -8.19
CA ALA A 15 -6.50 7.43 -6.77
C ALA A 15 -6.80 6.04 -6.20
N GLU A 16 -8.02 5.52 -6.39
CA GLU A 16 -8.40 4.18 -5.91
C GLU A 16 -7.62 3.07 -6.61
N LYS A 17 -7.31 3.22 -7.91
CA LYS A 17 -6.47 2.26 -8.65
C LYS A 17 -5.06 2.16 -8.05
N ILE A 18 -4.43 3.30 -7.73
CA ILE A 18 -3.10 3.32 -7.10
C ILE A 18 -3.16 2.74 -5.69
N LYS A 19 -4.16 3.12 -4.89
CA LYS A 19 -4.39 2.55 -3.56
C LYS A 19 -4.53 1.03 -3.60
N SER A 20 -5.38 0.50 -4.48
CA SER A 20 -5.62 -0.94 -4.60
C SER A 20 -4.33 -1.68 -4.97
N ARG A 21 -3.57 -1.18 -5.96
CA ARG A 21 -2.29 -1.78 -6.37
C ARG A 21 -1.26 -1.77 -5.24
N TRP A 22 -1.15 -0.65 -4.53
CA TRP A 22 -0.24 -0.52 -3.39
C TRP A 22 -0.58 -1.52 -2.28
N LEU A 23 -1.85 -1.58 -1.85
CA LEU A 23 -2.29 -2.50 -0.79
C LEU A 23 -2.04 -3.96 -1.17
N LYS A 24 -2.40 -4.36 -2.39
CA LYS A 24 -2.19 -5.73 -2.88
C LYS A 24 -0.72 -6.14 -2.90
N LEU A 25 0.17 -5.23 -3.33
CA LEU A 25 1.61 -5.51 -3.36
C LEU A 25 2.19 -5.68 -1.95
N ASN A 26 1.80 -4.80 -1.02
CA ASN A 26 2.23 -4.89 0.38
C ASN A 26 1.73 -6.20 1.01
N GLU A 27 0.44 -6.53 0.84
CA GLU A 27 -0.15 -7.76 1.36
C GLU A 27 0.55 -9.01 0.78
N LYS A 28 0.80 -9.04 -0.53
CA LYS A 28 1.52 -10.15 -1.19
C LYS A 28 2.89 -10.39 -0.55
N VAL A 29 3.69 -9.34 -0.39
CA VAL A 29 5.05 -9.46 0.17
C VAL A 29 5.01 -9.77 1.65
N PHE A 30 4.07 -9.20 2.40
CA PHE A 30 3.88 -9.52 3.80
C PHE A 30 3.55 -11.01 4.00
N LEU A 31 2.64 -11.55 3.18
CA LEU A 31 2.29 -12.97 3.22
C LEU A 31 3.48 -13.89 2.89
N SER A 32 4.39 -13.47 2.00
CA SER A 32 5.54 -14.29 1.62
C SER A 32 6.75 -14.15 2.56
N THR A 33 6.89 -13.02 3.26
CA THR A 33 8.10 -12.72 4.05
C THR A 33 7.86 -12.55 5.55
N GLY A 34 6.61 -12.40 5.98
CA GLY A 34 6.24 -12.06 7.35
C GLY A 34 6.50 -10.58 7.74
N LYS A 35 6.95 -9.74 6.79
CA LYS A 35 7.32 -8.35 7.07
C LYS A 35 6.93 -7.39 5.95
N MET A 36 6.74 -6.13 6.33
CA MET A 36 6.61 -5.02 5.39
C MET A 36 8.02 -4.49 5.07
N MET A 37 8.26 -4.11 3.82
CA MET A 37 9.56 -3.65 3.37
C MET A 37 9.63 -2.12 3.32
N GLU A 38 10.84 -1.56 3.36
CA GLU A 38 11.08 -0.13 3.12
C GLU A 38 10.54 0.34 1.76
N LYS A 39 10.74 -0.48 0.73
CA LYS A 39 10.43 -0.19 -0.68
C LYS A 39 10.01 -1.46 -1.42
N TYR A 40 9.40 -1.29 -2.60
CA TYR A 40 8.88 -2.38 -3.43
C TYR A 40 9.23 -2.18 -4.91
N ASN A 41 9.48 -3.27 -5.65
CA ASN A 41 9.58 -3.22 -7.10
C ASN A 41 8.16 -3.16 -7.68
N VAL A 42 7.86 -2.08 -8.40
CA VAL A 42 6.53 -1.85 -9.00
C VAL A 42 6.49 -2.15 -10.50
N MET A 43 7.64 -2.48 -11.09
CA MET A 43 7.78 -2.87 -12.50
C MET A 43 7.74 -4.39 -12.65
N ASP A 44 8.45 -5.10 -11.76
CA ASP A 44 8.43 -6.55 -11.68
C ASP A 44 8.02 -6.99 -10.26
N LEU A 45 6.79 -7.48 -10.14
CA LEU A 45 6.19 -7.88 -8.87
C LEU A 45 6.63 -9.27 -8.40
N SER A 46 7.44 -9.99 -9.19
CA SER A 46 8.03 -11.28 -8.79
C SER A 46 9.29 -11.09 -7.95
N LEU A 47 9.93 -9.92 -8.05
CA LEU A 47 11.17 -9.61 -7.35
C LEU A 47 10.88 -8.89 -6.03
N THR A 48 11.48 -9.36 -4.94
CA THR A 48 11.64 -8.55 -3.72
C THR A 48 12.49 -7.34 -4.04
N ALA A 49 12.10 -6.17 -3.53
CA ALA A 49 12.94 -5.00 -3.65
C ALA A 49 14.21 -5.18 -2.83
N GLY A 50 15.34 -4.85 -3.45
CA GLY A 50 16.67 -4.89 -2.84
C GLY A 50 17.56 -3.86 -3.53
N GLY A 51 18.86 -3.88 -3.19
CA GLY A 51 19.84 -2.93 -3.72
C GLY A 51 19.82 -1.56 -3.03
N GLY A 52 20.89 -0.79 -3.22
CA GLY A 52 21.27 0.36 -2.40
C GLY A 52 22.57 0.05 -1.65
N GLU A 53 23.08 1.03 -0.90
CA GLU A 53 24.35 0.88 -0.16
C GLU A 53 24.23 -0.06 1.06
N TYR A 54 23.00 -0.30 1.55
CA TYR A 54 22.77 -1.04 2.79
C TYR A 54 21.72 -2.15 2.63
N PRO A 55 21.78 -3.20 3.47
CA PRO A 55 20.76 -4.23 3.53
C PRO A 55 19.38 -3.64 3.82
N ALA A 56 18.35 -4.20 3.17
CA ALA A 56 16.97 -3.84 3.41
C ALA A 56 16.60 -4.04 4.89
N GLN A 57 16.02 -3.01 5.50
CA GLN A 57 15.59 -3.04 6.89
C GLN A 57 14.21 -3.68 7.04
N ASP A 58 13.98 -4.29 8.20
CA ASP A 58 12.73 -4.97 8.52
C ASP A 58 11.70 -4.00 9.07
N GLY A 59 10.55 -3.94 8.41
CA GLY A 59 9.55 -2.92 8.71
C GLY A 59 10.01 -1.53 8.26
N PHE A 60 9.06 -0.62 8.14
CA PHE A 60 9.36 0.78 7.92
C PHE A 60 8.19 1.67 8.30
N GLY A 61 8.45 2.71 9.11
CA GLY A 61 7.40 3.56 9.69
C GLY A 61 6.47 4.15 8.63
N TRP A 62 7.02 4.66 7.52
CA TRP A 62 6.21 5.20 6.42
C TRP A 62 5.39 4.12 5.71
N THR A 63 5.91 2.90 5.53
CA THR A 63 5.20 1.83 4.82
C THR A 63 4.00 1.40 5.63
N ASN A 64 4.21 1.15 6.93
CA ASN A 64 3.16 0.75 7.85
C ASN A 64 2.09 1.85 8.00
N GLY A 65 2.53 3.10 8.16
CA GLY A 65 1.63 4.24 8.31
C GLY A 65 0.76 4.47 7.06
N VAL A 66 1.37 4.42 5.87
CA VAL A 66 0.64 4.59 4.60
C VAL A 66 -0.31 3.43 4.35
N TYR A 67 0.11 2.19 4.60
CA TYR A 67 -0.75 1.01 4.48
C TYR A 67 -2.00 1.15 5.37
N ARG A 68 -1.82 1.46 6.67
CA ARG A 68 -2.92 1.66 7.62
C ARG A 68 -3.85 2.80 7.18
N ALA A 69 -3.31 3.96 6.83
CA ALA A 69 -4.11 5.12 6.42
C ALA A 69 -4.95 4.82 5.16
N LEU A 70 -4.41 4.07 4.20
CA LEU A 70 -5.12 3.68 2.98
C LEU A 70 -6.19 2.61 3.25
N LYS A 71 -5.92 1.62 4.12
CA LYS A 71 -6.87 0.55 4.45
C LYS A 71 -8.06 1.07 5.25
N THR A 72 -7.86 2.03 6.16
CA THR A 72 -8.93 2.60 7.00
C THR A 72 -9.76 3.68 6.28
N SER A 73 -9.50 3.99 5.00
CA SER A 73 -10.25 5.02 4.29
C SER A 73 -11.74 4.65 4.15
N PRO A 74 -12.70 5.58 4.35
CA PRO A 74 -14.14 5.29 4.46
C PRO A 74 -14.74 4.46 3.30
N ALA A 75 -14.17 4.54 2.10
CA ALA A 75 -14.56 3.71 0.96
C ALA A 75 -14.35 2.18 1.19
N SER A 76 -13.55 1.80 2.19
CA SER A 76 -13.34 0.41 2.63
C SER A 76 -14.36 -0.05 3.67
N LEU A 77 -15.10 0.86 4.30
CA LEU A 77 -16.04 0.56 5.39
C LEU A 77 -17.49 0.40 4.90
N SER A 78 -17.76 0.64 3.60
CA SER A 78 -19.09 0.42 3.01
C SER A 78 -19.50 -1.06 2.90
N HIS A 79 -18.58 -2.00 3.16
CA HIS A 79 -18.90 -3.43 3.26
C HIS A 79 -19.23 -3.89 4.70
N LEU A 80 -19.16 -2.99 5.69
CA LEU A 80 -19.44 -3.30 7.09
C LEU A 80 -20.58 -2.44 7.64
N SER A 81 -21.71 -2.42 6.93
CA SER A 81 -22.98 -1.90 7.45
C SER A 81 -23.99 -3.04 7.64
N PHE A 82 -24.34 -3.26 8.90
CA PHE A 82 -25.53 -3.92 9.46
C PHE A 82 -25.70 -5.44 9.25
N ALA A 83 -25.38 -6.20 10.29
CA ALA A 83 -26.34 -7.14 10.84
C ALA A 83 -26.79 -6.55 12.19
N GLU A 84 -28.07 -6.22 12.29
CA GLU A 84 -28.78 -6.16 13.57
C GLU A 84 -28.76 -7.52 14.26
#